data_AF-A0A7W0WG86-F1
#
_entry.id   AF-A0A7W0WG86-F1
#
_cell.length_a   1.000
_cell.length_b   1.000
_cell.length_c   1.000
_cell.angle_alpha   90.00
_cell.angle_beta   90.00
_cell.angle_gamma   90.00
#
_symmetry.space_group_name_H-M   'P 1'
#
loop_
_entity.id
_entity.type
_entity.pdbx_description
1 polymer ?
#
loop_
_entity_poly.entity_id
_entity_poly.type
_entity_poly.pdbx_seq_one_letter_code
_entity_poly.pdbx_strand_id
1 'polypeptide(L)'
;MKAYSEDLRQKIVDALKRGTSKNEAAGLFGVSLSSVKRFARMDRQGDSLAPRKPPGRPPKSNDTTRRLLEADLTDRPAATASERRRYLEHMTGESMSDSTVRRLVRRLGHSRKKDPRLPPSATSS
;
A
#
# COMPACT_ATOMS: atom_id res chain seq x y z
N MET A 1 3.18 19.70 3.58
CA MET A 1 2.40 20.66 2.77
C MET A 1 1.02 20.08 2.50
N LYS A 2 -0.05 20.86 2.69
CA LYS A 2 -1.42 20.44 2.39
C LYS A 2 -1.67 20.57 0.88
N ALA A 3 -2.31 19.57 0.28
CA ALA A 3 -2.66 19.63 -1.12
C ALA A 3 -3.83 20.61 -1.35
N TYR A 4 -3.86 21.28 -2.50
CA TYR A 4 -5.02 22.08 -2.92
C TYR A 4 -6.28 21.22 -2.98
N SER A 5 -7.42 21.78 -2.57
CA SER A 5 -8.73 21.11 -2.62
C SER A 5 -9.09 20.71 -4.04
N GLU A 6 -9.92 19.69 -4.18
CA GLU A 6 -10.41 19.22 -5.48
C GLU A 6 -11.26 20.28 -6.17
N ASP A 7 -12.13 20.96 -5.43
CA ASP A 7 -12.96 22.07 -5.92
C ASP A 7 -12.12 23.18 -6.58
N LEU A 8 -11.01 23.59 -5.95
CA LEU A 8 -10.13 24.60 -6.53
C LEU A 8 -9.50 24.12 -7.85
N ARG A 9 -9.09 22.86 -7.91
CA ARG A 9 -8.51 22.27 -9.13
C ARG A 9 -9.54 22.20 -10.25
N GLN A 10 -10.77 21.83 -9.93
CA GLN A 10 -11.88 21.77 -10.88
C GLN A 10 -12.18 23.16 -11.45
N LYS A 11 -12.31 24.18 -10.59
CA LYS A 11 -12.55 25.57 -11.02
C LYS A 11 -11.43 26.10 -11.93
N ILE A 12 -10.17 25.78 -11.65
CA ILE A 12 -9.04 26.13 -12.51
C ILE A 12 -9.20 25.47 -13.88
N VAL A 13 -9.48 24.17 -13.92
CA VAL A 13 -9.65 23.42 -15.18
C VAL A 13 -10.83 23.96 -15.99
N ASP A 14 -11.95 24.28 -15.33
CA ASP A 14 -13.14 24.82 -15.98
C ASP A 14 -12.86 26.22 -16.57
N ALA A 15 -12.10 27.06 -15.88
CA ALA A 15 -11.67 28.36 -16.41
C ALA A 15 -10.78 28.20 -17.66
N LEU A 16 -9.84 27.25 -17.64
CA LEU A 16 -9.01 26.96 -18.81
C LEU A 16 -9.85 26.46 -20.00
N LYS A 17 -10.87 25.63 -19.75
CA LYS A 17 -11.81 25.15 -20.78
C LYS A 17 -12.65 26.29 -21.38
N ARG A 18 -12.92 27.34 -20.60
CA ARG A 18 -13.61 28.56 -21.05
C ARG A 18 -12.71 29.55 -21.81
N GLY A 19 -11.43 29.22 -22.00
CA GLY A 19 -10.49 30.02 -22.78
C GLY A 19 -9.54 30.91 -21.97
N THR A 20 -9.61 30.89 -20.64
CA THR A 20 -8.66 31.62 -19.78
C THR A 20 -7.24 31.10 -20.00
N SER A 21 -6.26 32.00 -20.09
CA SER A 21 -4.86 31.58 -20.23
C SER A 21 -4.33 30.96 -18.94
N LYS A 22 -3.29 30.11 -19.04
CA LYS A 22 -2.69 29.48 -17.84
C LYS A 22 -2.07 30.50 -16.87
N ASN A 23 -1.54 31.61 -17.39
CA ASN A 23 -0.96 32.68 -16.59
C ASN A 23 -2.05 33.48 -15.86
N GLU A 24 -3.13 33.80 -16.56
CA GLU A 24 -4.27 34.50 -16.00
C GLU A 24 -4.97 33.67 -14.93
N ALA A 25 -5.18 32.37 -15.17
CA ALA A 25 -5.72 31.45 -14.16
C ALA A 25 -4.83 31.36 -12.91
N ALA A 26 -3.51 31.40 -13.06
CA ALA A 26 -2.59 31.41 -11.92
C ALA A 26 -2.81 32.66 -11.04
N GLY A 27 -2.97 33.83 -11.67
CA GLY A 27 -3.28 35.08 -10.97
C GLY A 27 -4.67 35.07 -10.32
N LEU A 28 -5.70 34.68 -11.08
CA LEU A 28 -7.10 34.68 -10.64
C LEU A 28 -7.32 33.78 -9.40
N PHE A 29 -6.68 32.61 -9.37
CA PHE A 29 -6.85 31.63 -8.30
C PHE A 29 -5.74 31.68 -7.23
N GLY A 30 -4.77 32.59 -7.34
CA GLY A 30 -3.68 32.73 -6.37
C GLY A 30 -2.80 31.47 -6.25
N VAL A 31 -2.60 30.75 -7.35
CA VAL A 31 -1.83 29.50 -7.40
C VAL A 31 -0.62 29.65 -8.32
N SER A 32 0.41 28.84 -8.11
CA SER A 32 1.57 28.85 -9.00
C SER A 32 1.21 28.36 -10.41
N LEU A 33 1.84 28.95 -11.43
CA LEU A 33 1.70 28.53 -12.83
C LEU A 33 1.98 27.03 -13.02
N SER A 34 2.95 26.48 -12.28
CA SER A 34 3.28 25.05 -12.30
C SER A 34 2.11 24.18 -11.82
N SER A 35 1.36 24.64 -10.81
CA SER A 35 0.16 23.94 -10.33
C SER A 35 -0.95 23.97 -11.38
N VAL A 36 -1.18 25.11 -12.02
CA VAL A 36 -2.15 25.23 -13.13
C VAL A 36 -1.80 24.29 -14.27
N LYS A 37 -0.53 24.29 -14.71
CA LYS A 37 -0.03 23.37 -15.74
C LYS A 37 -0.22 21.90 -15.34
N ARG A 38 0.00 21.56 -14.07
CA ARG A 38 -0.21 20.20 -13.54
C ARG A 38 -1.68 19.78 -13.60
N PHE A 39 -2.61 20.62 -13.17
CA PHE A 39 -4.05 20.30 -13.22
C PHE A 39 -4.56 20.20 -14.66
N ALA A 40 -4.13 21.10 -15.55
CA ALA A 40 -4.45 21.03 -16.98
C ALA A 40 -3.90 19.77 -17.67
N ARG A 41 -2.76 19.25 -17.18
CA ARG A 41 -2.22 17.96 -17.66
C ARG A 41 -3.10 16.81 -17.16
N MET A 42 -3.45 16.78 -15.88
CA MET A 42 -4.29 15.71 -15.31
C MET A 42 -5.64 15.62 -16.04
N ASP A 43 -6.32 16.76 -16.26
CA ASP A 43 -7.58 16.80 -17.01
C ASP A 43 -7.43 16.27 -18.44
N ARG A 44 -6.38 16.65 -19.17
CA ARG A 44 -6.10 16.12 -20.51
C ARG A 44 -5.82 14.62 -20.54
N GLN A 45 -5.30 14.05 -19.45
CA GLN A 45 -5.01 12.63 -19.34
C GLN A 45 -6.24 11.83 -18.84
N GLY A 46 -7.35 12.50 -18.50
CA GLY A 46 -8.50 11.88 -17.85
C GLY A 46 -8.22 11.44 -16.41
N ASP A 47 -7.15 11.95 -15.80
CA ASP A 47 -6.79 11.64 -14.42
C ASP A 47 -7.72 12.37 -13.44
N SER A 48 -8.04 11.71 -12.32
CA SER A 48 -8.79 12.35 -11.23
C SER A 48 -8.05 13.57 -10.69
N LEU A 49 -8.74 14.71 -10.59
CA LEU A 49 -8.24 15.94 -9.98
C LEU A 49 -8.11 15.85 -8.45
N ALA A 50 -8.66 14.80 -7.83
CA ALA A 50 -8.57 14.59 -6.40
C ALA A 50 -7.11 14.58 -5.90
N PRO A 51 -6.83 15.13 -4.70
CA PRO A 51 -5.55 14.94 -4.04
C PRO A 51 -5.24 13.45 -3.86
N ARG A 52 -4.17 12.97 -4.49
CA ARG A 52 -3.69 11.59 -4.28
C ARG A 52 -3.00 11.49 -2.93
N LYS A 53 -3.29 10.42 -2.19
CA LYS A 53 -2.47 10.03 -1.04
C LYS A 53 -1.08 9.66 -1.54
N PRO A 54 0.00 10.12 -0.90
CA PRO A 54 1.34 9.71 -1.29
C PRO A 54 1.43 8.18 -1.17
N PRO A 55 2.04 7.49 -2.15
CA PRO A 55 2.33 6.07 -1.99
C PRO A 55 3.23 5.95 -0.76
N GLY A 56 2.78 5.19 0.25
CA GLY A 56 3.58 4.99 1.46
C GLY A 56 4.92 4.32 1.15
N ARG A 57 5.76 4.15 2.18
CA ARG A 57 7.04 3.44 2.03
C ARG A 57 6.78 2.04 1.42
N PRO A 58 7.54 1.63 0.38
CA PRO A 58 7.41 0.29 -0.17
C PRO A 58 7.67 -0.76 0.93
N PRO A 59 6.90 -1.86 0.95
CA PRO A 59 7.13 -2.91 1.93
C PRO A 59 8.50 -3.55 1.70
N LYS A 60 9.11 -4.07 2.78
CA LYS A 60 10.38 -4.84 2.70
C LYS A 60 10.24 -6.17 1.94
N SER A 61 9.01 -6.64 1.70
CA SER A 61 8.78 -7.90 1.01
C SER A 61 8.78 -7.69 -0.50
N ASN A 62 9.70 -8.37 -1.18
CA ASN A 62 9.68 -8.51 -2.62
C ASN A 62 8.65 -9.56 -3.07
N ASP A 63 8.30 -9.57 -4.36
CA ASP A 63 7.30 -10.51 -4.92
C ASP A 63 7.73 -11.97 -4.71
N THR A 64 9.03 -12.26 -4.83
CA THR A 64 9.63 -13.57 -4.54
C THR A 64 9.35 -14.04 -3.12
N THR A 65 9.59 -13.18 -2.13
CA THR A 65 9.34 -13.46 -0.71
C THR A 65 7.87 -13.77 -0.46
N ARG A 66 6.97 -13.07 -1.16
CA ARG A 66 5.54 -13.30 -1.06
C ARG A 66 5.15 -14.69 -1.59
N ARG A 67 5.61 -15.05 -2.79
CA ARG A 67 5.30 -16.35 -3.42
C ARG A 67 5.85 -17.53 -2.60
N LEU A 68 7.08 -17.40 -2.08
CA LEU A 68 7.67 -18.42 -1.19
C LEU A 68 6.85 -18.59 0.09
N LEU A 69 6.37 -17.48 0.67
CA LEU A 69 5.53 -17.55 1.85
C LEU A 69 4.14 -18.15 1.56
N GLU A 70 3.54 -17.87 0.40
CA GLU A 70 2.27 -18.48 -0.03
C GLU A 70 2.39 -20.00 -0.22
N ALA A 71 3.45 -20.46 -0.88
CA ALA A 71 3.74 -21.90 -1.00
C ALA A 71 3.94 -22.55 0.38
N ASP A 72 4.76 -21.92 1.23
CA ASP A 72 5.02 -22.41 2.58
C ASP A 72 3.78 -22.47 3.50
N LEU A 73 2.82 -21.56 3.31
CA LEU A 73 1.55 -21.57 4.03
C LEU A 73 0.68 -22.76 3.63
N THR A 74 0.80 -23.22 2.38
CA THR A 74 0.12 -24.42 1.87
C THR A 74 0.81 -25.70 2.35
N ASP A 75 2.13 -25.77 2.22
CA ASP A 75 2.90 -26.98 2.50
C ASP A 75 3.06 -27.24 4.01
N ARG A 76 3.17 -26.18 4.82
CA ARG A 76 3.46 -26.29 6.26
C ARG A 76 2.51 -25.44 7.12
N PRO A 77 1.19 -25.69 7.11
CA PRO A 77 0.22 -24.81 7.77
C PRO A 77 0.47 -24.62 9.28
N ALA A 78 1.01 -25.64 9.95
CA ALA A 78 1.32 -25.62 11.39
C ALA A 78 2.57 -24.79 11.75
N ALA A 79 3.43 -24.43 10.78
CA ALA A 79 4.71 -23.80 11.06
C ALA A 79 4.57 -22.49 11.86
N THR A 80 5.57 -22.18 12.67
CA THR A 80 5.60 -20.95 13.47
C THR A 80 6.13 -19.78 12.65
N ALA A 81 5.89 -18.54 13.11
CA ALA A 81 6.44 -17.36 12.44
C ALA A 81 7.99 -17.37 12.39
N SER A 82 8.64 -17.93 13.42
CA SER A 82 10.09 -18.03 13.51
C SER A 82 10.66 -19.08 12.55
N GLU A 83 9.98 -20.21 12.38
CA GLU A 83 10.33 -21.21 11.35
C GLU A 83 10.17 -20.63 9.94
N ARG A 84 9.09 -19.89 9.70
CA ARG A 84 8.85 -19.20 8.42
C ARG A 84 9.91 -18.16 8.13
N ARG A 85 10.31 -17.39 9.14
CA ARG A 85 11.43 -16.45 9.03
C ARG A 85 12.70 -17.16 8.57
N ARG A 86 13.10 -18.25 9.25
CA ARG A 86 14.33 -18.99 8.91
C ARG A 86 14.28 -19.55 7.50
N TYR A 87 13.12 -20.08 7.11
CA TYR A 87 12.91 -20.57 5.75
C TYR A 87 13.06 -19.46 4.70
N LEU A 88 12.41 -18.31 4.91
CA LEU A 88 12.52 -17.17 3.99
C LEU A 88 13.95 -16.63 3.93
N GLU A 89 14.63 -16.48 5.06
CA GLU A 89 16.03 -16.04 5.13
C GLU A 89 16.96 -17.00 4.38
N HIS A 90 16.73 -18.31 4.47
CA HIS A 90 17.48 -19.31 3.72
C HIS A 90 17.24 -19.21 2.20
N MET A 91 16.00 -18.97 1.79
CA MET A 91 15.61 -18.96 0.37
C MET A 91 15.92 -17.63 -0.34
N THR A 92 15.83 -16.50 0.36
CA THR A 92 16.00 -15.16 -0.24
C THR A 92 17.29 -14.47 0.17
N GLY A 93 17.98 -14.95 1.21
CA GLY A 93 19.13 -14.26 1.81
C GLY A 93 18.77 -12.98 2.59
N GLU A 94 17.47 -12.64 2.68
CA GLU A 94 17.01 -11.42 3.34
C GLU A 94 16.55 -11.71 4.77
N SER A 95 17.21 -11.09 5.76
CA SER A 95 16.80 -11.22 7.15
C SER A 95 15.57 -10.36 7.45
N MET A 96 14.48 -11.02 7.85
CA MET A 96 13.22 -10.39 8.26
C MET A 96 12.93 -10.67 9.73
N SER A 97 12.31 -9.73 10.43
CA SER A 97 11.84 -9.99 11.80
C SER A 97 10.58 -10.86 11.80
N ASP A 98 10.35 -11.61 12.89
CA ASP A 98 9.12 -12.39 13.08
C ASP A 98 7.86 -11.51 12.96
N SER A 99 7.93 -10.25 13.40
CA SER A 99 6.86 -9.26 13.25
C SER A 99 6.58 -8.91 11.78
N THR A 100 7.61 -8.87 10.93
CA THR A 100 7.47 -8.66 9.48
C THR A 100 6.78 -9.86 8.85
N VAL A 101 7.23 -11.08 9.15
CA VAL A 101 6.63 -12.32 8.65
C VAL A 101 5.16 -12.43 9.06
N ARG A 102 4.82 -12.19 10.34
CA ARG A 102 3.41 -12.17 10.81
C ARG A 102 2.53 -11.17 10.06
N ARG A 103 3.06 -9.98 9.73
CA ARG A 103 2.33 -8.98 8.94
C ARG A 103 2.12 -9.44 7.50
N LEU A 104 3.10 -10.11 6.90
CA LEU A 104 2.97 -10.68 5.56
C LEU A 104 1.91 -11.78 5.51
N VAL A 105 1.97 -12.73 6.45
CA VAL A 105 0.96 -13.80 6.57
C VAL A 105 -0.47 -13.21 6.67
N ARG A 106 -0.67 -12.18 7.52
CA ARG A 106 -1.97 -11.50 7.63
C ARG A 106 -2.42 -10.81 6.34
N ARG A 107 -1.49 -10.18 5.60
CA ARG A 107 -1.80 -9.55 4.30
C ARG A 107 -2.20 -10.55 3.23
N LEU A 108 -1.70 -11.78 3.33
CA LEU A 108 -2.09 -12.90 2.49
C LEU A 108 -3.45 -13.50 2.88
N GLY A 109 -4.15 -12.93 3.86
CA GLY A 109 -5.45 -13.43 4.31
C GLY A 109 -5.37 -14.63 5.25
N HIS A 110 -4.16 -15.09 5.58
CA HIS A 110 -3.99 -16.19 6.52
C HIS A 110 -3.99 -15.66 7.96
N SER A 111 -4.94 -16.14 8.75
CA SER A 111 -4.93 -16.02 10.20
C SER A 111 -4.93 -17.43 10.77
N ARG A 112 -3.97 -17.74 11.65
CA ARG A 112 -4.04 -19.01 12.38
C ARG A 112 -5.27 -18.93 13.30
N LYS A 113 -6.34 -19.63 12.95
CA LYS A 113 -7.36 -19.99 13.92
C LYS A 113 -6.67 -20.90 14.95
N LYS A 114 -6.65 -20.49 16.22
CA LYS A 114 -6.09 -21.30 17.30
C LYS A 114 -7.08 -22.45 17.50
N ASP A 115 -6.71 -23.66 17.10
CA ASP A 115 -7.58 -24.84 17.27
C ASP A 115 -7.85 -25.08 18.78
N PRO A 116 -9.00 -25.69 19.14
CA PRO A 116 -9.47 -25.79 20.49
C PRO A 116 -8.53 -26.66 21.32
N ARG A 117 -8.45 -26.30 22.61
CA ARG A 117 -7.60 -26.90 23.63
C ARG A 117 -7.69 -28.42 23.55
N LEU A 118 -6.56 -29.11 23.44
CA LEU A 118 -6.48 -30.55 23.68
C LEU A 118 -7.09 -30.85 25.06
N PRO A 119 -7.89 -31.93 25.21
CA PRO A 119 -8.39 -32.32 26.52
C PRO A 119 -7.21 -32.64 27.44
N PRO A 120 -7.33 -32.39 28.75
CA PRO A 120 -6.27 -32.74 29.71
C PRO A 120 -6.00 -34.24 29.61
N SER A 121 -4.73 -34.59 29.50
CA SER A 121 -4.24 -35.96 29.59
C SER A 121 -4.81 -36.62 30.85
N ALA A 122 -5.53 -37.72 30.67
CA ALA A 122 -5.93 -38.58 31.76
C ALA A 122 -4.65 -39.13 32.41
N THR A 123 -4.33 -38.62 33.59
CA THR A 123 -3.35 -39.26 34.47
C THR A 123 -3.98 -40.55 34.97
N SER A 124 -3.43 -41.68 34.56
CA SER A 124 -3.64 -42.96 35.21
C SER A 124 -2.98 -42.96 36.60
N SER A 125 -3.60 -43.74 37.50
CA SER A 125 -3.21 -44.11 38.87
C SER A 125 -3.75 -43.24 39.99
#